data_AF-A0A2I0D6Z9-F1
#
_entry.id   AF-A0A2I0D6Z9-F1
#
_cell.length_a   1.000
_cell.length_b   1.000
_cell.length_c   1.000
_cell.angle_alpha   90.00
_cell.angle_beta   90.00
_cell.angle_gamma   90.00
#
_symmetry.space_group_name_H-M   'P 1'
#
loop_
_entity.id
_entity.type
_entity.pdbx_description
1 polymer ?
#
loop_
_entity_poly.entity_id
_entity_poly.type
_entity_poly.pdbx_seq_one_letter_code
_entity_poly.pdbx_strand_id
1 'polypeptide(L)'
;MIQLPLFISGAEIAFILFILIMVFGADKIPEMARFFGKTMKSFRHATDEIKTEITKQKKEHNLDFDIKKEVEEHTKTLESKTSKLKDEVEDAIGPIKRRF
;
A
#
# COMPACT_ATOMS: atom_id res chain seq x y z
N MET A 1 9.11 26.85 7.47
CA MET A 1 9.16 25.51 8.10
C MET A 1 7.96 25.42 9.04
N ILE A 2 6.88 24.78 8.60
CA ILE A 2 5.68 24.59 9.43
C ILE A 2 5.93 23.35 10.26
N GLN A 3 6.06 23.52 11.58
CA GLN A 3 6.19 22.40 12.50
C GLN A 3 4.80 21.85 12.77
N LEU A 4 4.49 20.67 12.22
CA LEU A 4 3.26 19.95 12.56
C LEU A 4 3.44 19.37 13.96
N PRO A 5 2.64 19.79 14.96
CA PRO A 5 2.73 19.20 16.28
C PRO A 5 2.25 17.74 16.18
N LEU A 6 3.18 16.80 16.30
CA LEU A 6 2.90 15.36 16.39
C LEU A 6 2.31 14.97 17.76
N PHE A 7 2.10 15.94 18.65
CA PHE A 7 1.60 15.75 20.00
C PHE A 7 0.14 16.17 20.10
N ILE A 8 -0.76 15.35 19.55
CA ILE A 8 -2.19 15.49 19.84
C ILE A 8 -2.48 14.82 21.18
N SER A 9 -2.93 15.60 22.15
CA SER A 9 -3.39 15.15 23.47
C SER A 9 -4.78 14.50 23.40
N GLY A 10 -5.09 13.63 24.37
CA GLY A 10 -6.42 13.02 24.48
C GLY A 10 -7.55 14.06 24.61
N ALA A 11 -7.28 15.22 25.23
CA ALA A 11 -8.24 16.31 25.32
C ALA A 11 -8.57 16.92 23.95
N GLU A 12 -7.58 17.05 23.08
CA GLU A 12 -7.77 17.59 21.73
C GLU A 12 -8.54 16.62 20.84
N ILE A 13 -8.27 15.31 20.97
CA ILE A 13 -9.06 14.26 20.30
C ILE A 13 -10.52 14.32 20.75
N ALA A 14 -10.77 14.41 22.06
CA ALA A 14 -12.13 14.52 22.59
C ALA A 14 -12.85 15.78 22.09
N PHE A 15 -12.15 16.90 22.00
CA PHE A 15 -12.70 18.16 21.48
C PHE A 15 -13.06 18.06 19.99
N ILE A 16 -12.22 17.43 19.17
CA ILE A 16 -12.51 17.18 17.75
C ILE A 16 -13.72 16.24 17.61
N LEU A 17 -13.79 15.17 18.42
CA LEU A 17 -14.94 14.26 18.44
C LEU A 17 -16.23 14.99 18.82
N PHE A 18 -16.16 15.91 19.78
CA PHE A 18 -17.29 16.73 20.19
C PHE A 18 -17.81 17.59 19.03
N ILE A 19 -16.92 18.27 18.30
CA ILE A 19 -17.29 19.05 17.11
C ILE A 19 -17.91 18.14 16.04
N LEU A 20 -17.32 16.96 15.80
CA LEU A 20 -17.88 15.99 14.84
C LEU A 20 -19.30 15.55 15.23
N ILE A 21 -19.54 15.29 16.51
CA ILE A 21 -20.88 14.97 17.01
C ILE A 21 -21.83 16.16 16.84
N MET A 22 -21.36 17.40 17.00
CA MET A 22 -22.21 18.58 16.80
C MET A 22 -22.59 18.80 15.34
N VAL A 23 -21.66 18.53 14.40
CA VAL A 23 -21.88 18.69 12.96
C VAL A 23 -22.73 17.55 12.39
N PHE A 24 -22.40 16.31 12.74
CA PHE A 24 -23.03 15.12 12.16
C PHE A 24 -24.15 14.53 13.02
N GLY A 25 -24.22 14.86 14.31
CA GLY A 25 -25.12 14.25 15.28
C GLY A 25 -24.53 12.99 15.93
N ALA A 26 -24.91 12.72 17.18
CA ALA A 26 -24.44 11.56 17.94
C ALA A 26 -24.85 10.22 17.30
N ASP A 27 -25.98 10.20 16.59
CA ASP A 27 -26.52 8.98 15.96
C ASP A 27 -25.80 8.60 14.67
N LYS A 28 -25.16 9.55 13.97
CA LYS A 28 -24.53 9.30 12.67
C LYS A 28 -23.20 8.57 12.78
N ILE A 29 -22.39 8.81 13.82
CA ILE A 29 -21.11 8.11 13.99
C ILE A 29 -21.32 6.58 14.15
N PRO A 30 -22.22 6.10 15.04
CA PRO A 30 -22.54 4.68 15.15
C PRO A 30 -23.14 4.07 13.87
N GLU A 31 -23.99 4.82 13.17
CA GLU A 31 -24.60 4.39 11.91
C GLU A 31 -23.53 4.17 10.82
N MET A 32 -22.61 5.12 10.65
CA MET A 32 -21.48 5.02 9.71
C MET A 32 -20.54 3.88 10.08
N ALA A 33 -20.23 3.69 11.37
CA ALA A 33 -19.40 2.58 11.83
C ALA A 33 -20.05 1.21 11.51
N ARG A 34 -21.37 1.08 11.70
CA ARG A 34 -22.13 -0.13 11.34
C ARG A 34 -22.15 -0.36 9.83
N PHE A 35 -22.34 0.70 9.03
CA PHE A 35 -22.31 0.63 7.58
C PHE A 35 -20.93 0.21 7.05
N PHE A 36 -19.86 0.86 7.52
CA PHE A 36 -18.50 0.49 7.18
C PHE A 36 -18.17 -0.93 7.62
N GLY A 37 -18.61 -1.35 8.81
CA GLY A 37 -18.41 -2.72 9.30
C GLY A 37 -19.08 -3.77 8.40
N LYS A 38 -20.32 -3.53 7.97
CA LYS A 38 -21.04 -4.40 7.02
C LYS A 38 -20.34 -4.41 5.66
N THR A 39 -19.98 -3.23 5.14
CA THR A 39 -19.30 -3.08 3.85
C THR A 39 -17.94 -3.77 3.85
N MET A 40 -17.12 -3.55 4.89
CA MET A 40 -15.81 -4.18 5.04
C MET A 40 -15.93 -5.71 5.15
N LYS A 41 -16.95 -6.20 5.86
CA LYS A 41 -17.25 -7.64 5.93
C LYS A 41 -17.59 -8.21 4.56
N SER A 42 -18.48 -7.58 3.80
CA SER A 42 -18.84 -8.02 2.45
C SER A 42 -17.66 -7.95 1.48
N PHE A 43 -16.86 -6.87 1.54
CA PHE A 43 -15.66 -6.71 0.71
C PHE A 43 -14.63 -7.80 1.02
N ARG A 44 -14.43 -8.12 2.29
CA ARG A 44 -13.56 -9.23 2.72
C ARG A 44 -14.06 -10.57 2.21
N HIS A 45 -15.36 -10.87 2.32
CA HIS A 45 -15.92 -12.13 1.82
C HIS A 45 -15.71 -12.30 0.31
N ALA A 46 -16.04 -11.28 -0.48
CA ALA A 46 -15.80 -11.30 -1.92
C ALA A 46 -14.30 -11.47 -2.25
N THR A 47 -13.43 -10.78 -1.51
CA THR A 47 -11.96 -10.93 -1.67
C THR A 47 -11.48 -12.33 -1.31
N ASP A 48 -12.00 -12.93 -0.24
CA ASP A 48 -11.64 -14.27 0.22
C ASP A 48 -12.14 -15.36 -0.76
N GLU A 49 -13.30 -15.17 -1.38
CA GLU A 49 -13.81 -16.03 -2.47
C GLU A 49 -12.89 -15.98 -3.69
N ILE A 50 -12.55 -14.78 -4.17
CA ILE A 50 -11.61 -14.58 -5.28
C ILE A 50 -10.25 -15.21 -4.97
N LYS A 51 -9.73 -14.98 -3.76
CA LYS A 51 -8.44 -15.55 -3.32
C LYS A 51 -8.49 -17.08 -3.30
N THR A 52 -9.59 -17.66 -2.83
CA THR A 52 -9.79 -19.11 -2.79
C THR A 52 -9.87 -19.68 -4.21
N GLU A 53 -10.59 -19.02 -5.10
CA GLU A 53 -10.73 -19.44 -6.49
C GLU A 53 -9.39 -19.36 -7.25
N ILE A 54 -8.64 -18.27 -7.09
CA ILE A 54 -7.28 -18.13 -7.67
C ILE A 54 -6.35 -19.22 -7.13
N THR A 55 -6.42 -19.52 -5.84
CA THR A 55 -5.59 -20.57 -5.22
C THR A 55 -5.95 -21.96 -5.76
N LYS A 56 -7.25 -22.21 -5.95
CA LYS A 56 -7.75 -23.46 -6.53
C LYS A 56 -7.34 -23.59 -7.99
N GLN A 57 -7.50 -22.53 -8.80
CA GLN A 57 -7.06 -22.49 -10.19
C GLN A 57 -5.55 -22.73 -10.32
N LYS A 58 -4.72 -22.12 -9.46
CA LYS A 58 -3.28 -22.41 -9.41
C LYS A 58 -2.96 -23.88 -9.17
N LYS A 59 -3.67 -24.50 -8.22
CA LYS A 59 -3.49 -25.90 -7.85
C LYS A 59 -4.00 -26.87 -8.94
N GLU A 60 -5.07 -26.51 -9.63
CA GLU A 60 -5.71 -27.33 -10.67
C GLU A 60 -5.00 -27.21 -12.03
N HIS A 61 -4.42 -26.06 -12.35
CA HIS A 61 -3.68 -25.82 -13.60
C HIS A 61 -2.16 -26.05 -13.53
N ASN A 62 -1.59 -26.58 -12.43
CA ASN A 62 -0.12 -26.73 -12.28
C ASN A 62 0.66 -25.47 -12.70
N LEU A 63 0.15 -24.26 -12.41
CA LEU A 63 0.81 -22.98 -12.73
C LEU A 63 2.03 -22.69 -11.82
N ASP A 64 2.56 -23.72 -11.15
CA ASP A 64 3.56 -23.61 -10.10
C ASP A 64 5.02 -23.71 -10.59
N PHE A 65 5.30 -23.78 -11.91
CA PHE A 65 6.70 -23.83 -12.38
C PHE A 65 7.20 -22.72 -13.31
N ASP A 66 6.33 -22.00 -14.04
CA ASP A 66 6.81 -20.99 -14.99
C ASP A 66 6.79 -19.56 -14.44
N ILE A 67 5.72 -19.10 -13.79
CA ILE A 67 5.60 -17.66 -13.44
C ILE A 67 6.64 -17.22 -12.41
N LYS A 68 6.98 -18.06 -11.41
CA LYS A 68 8.03 -17.69 -10.44
C LYS A 68 9.41 -17.60 -11.09
N LYS A 69 9.74 -18.53 -12.00
CA LYS A 69 11.01 -18.54 -12.73
C LYS A 69 11.08 -17.39 -13.73
N GLU A 70 10.01 -17.15 -14.47
CA GLU A 70 9.89 -16.06 -15.43
C GLU A 70 9.97 -14.71 -14.71
N VAL A 71 9.26 -14.52 -13.60
CA VAL A 71 9.36 -13.28 -12.79
C VAL A 71 10.76 -13.14 -12.19
N GLU A 72 11.38 -14.18 -11.65
CA GLU A 72 12.74 -14.12 -11.08
C GLU A 72 13.80 -13.82 -12.16
N GLU A 73 13.65 -14.39 -13.35
CA GLU A 73 14.51 -14.13 -14.51
C GLU A 73 14.35 -12.70 -15.05
N HIS A 74 13.11 -12.23 -15.19
CA HIS A 74 12.82 -10.84 -15.57
C HIS A 74 13.34 -9.86 -14.52
N THR A 75 13.17 -10.15 -13.22
CA THR A 75 13.66 -9.29 -12.13
C THR A 75 15.19 -9.21 -12.16
N LYS A 76 15.90 -10.33 -12.32
CA LYS A 76 17.37 -10.39 -12.43
C LYS A 76 17.88 -9.67 -13.68
N THR A 77 17.14 -9.75 -14.79
CA THR A 77 17.45 -9.02 -16.03
C THR A 77 17.26 -7.52 -15.87
N LEU A 78 16.26 -7.09 -15.11
CA LEU A 78 16.02 -5.66 -14.83
C LEU A 78 17.05 -5.10 -13.85
N GLU A 79 17.44 -5.85 -12.83
CA GLU A 79 18.51 -5.45 -11.89
C GLU A 79 19.85 -5.26 -12.61
N SER A 80 20.22 -6.19 -13.51
CA SER A 80 21.48 -6.09 -14.27
C SER A 80 21.49 -4.96 -15.31
N LYS A 81 20.35 -4.62 -15.91
CA LYS A 81 20.23 -3.42 -16.76
C LYS A 81 20.29 -2.15 -15.90
N THR A 82 19.64 -2.15 -14.75
CA THR A 82 19.64 -1.01 -13.83
C THR A 82 21.02 -0.75 -13.25
N SER A 83 21.81 -1.78 -12.93
CA SER A 83 23.19 -1.62 -12.46
C SER A 83 24.10 -1.06 -13.55
N LYS A 84 24.03 -1.59 -14.77
CA LYS A 84 24.80 -1.07 -15.91
C LYS A 84 24.45 0.38 -16.23
N LEU A 85 23.17 0.73 -16.17
CA LEU A 85 22.71 2.10 -16.32
C LEU A 85 23.20 3.00 -15.18
N LYS A 86 23.27 2.51 -13.94
CA LYS A 86 23.87 3.25 -12.83
C LYS A 86 25.35 3.50 -13.04
N ASP A 87 26.09 2.49 -13.53
CA ASP A 87 27.53 2.59 -13.79
C ASP A 87 27.80 3.57 -14.97
N GLU A 88 27.04 3.47 -16.06
CA GLU A 88 27.12 4.41 -17.20
C GLU A 88 26.74 5.84 -16.80
N VAL A 89 25.72 6.01 -15.95
CA VAL A 89 25.32 7.30 -15.41
C VAL A 89 26.38 7.84 -14.45
N GLU A 90 26.97 7.01 -13.60
CA GLU A 90 28.05 7.39 -12.66
C GLU A 90 29.33 7.79 -13.39
N ASP A 91 29.69 7.12 -14.49
CA ASP A 91 30.81 7.50 -15.35
C ASP A 91 30.54 8.79 -16.14
N ALA A 92 29.29 9.03 -16.57
CA ALA A 92 28.88 10.25 -17.26
C ALA A 92 28.75 11.47 -16.33
N ILE A 93 28.33 11.28 -15.08
CA ILE A 93 28.22 12.36 -14.06
C ILE A 93 29.46 12.48 -13.17
N GLY A 94 30.35 11.49 -13.16
CA GLY A 94 31.60 11.45 -12.40
C GLY A 94 32.50 12.67 -12.61
N PRO A 95 32.64 13.22 -13.83
CA PRO A 95 33.35 14.48 -14.06
C PRO A 95 32.72 15.70 -13.37
N ILE A 96 31.40 15.68 -13.14
CA ILE A 96 30.63 16.78 -12.51
C ILE A 96 30.75 16.69 -10.98
N LYS A 97 30.76 15.48 -10.41
CA LYS A 97 30.90 15.25 -8.95
C LYS A 97 32.29 15.55 -8.40
N ARG A 98 33.33 15.61 -9.25
CA ARG A 98 34.72 15.93 -8.86
C ARG A 98 35.02 17.44 -8.84
N ARG A 99 34.11 18.30 -9.30
CA ARG A 99 34.32 19.76 -9.39
C ARG A 99 33.58 20.56 -8.29
N PHE A 100 32.90 19.88 -7.37
CA PHE A 100 32.31 20.43 -6.15
C PHE A 100 32.80 19.67 -4.93
#